data_AF-A0A936JJZ9-F1
#
_entry.id   AF-A0A936JJZ9-F1
#
_cell.length_a   1.000
_cell.length_b   1.000
_cell.length_c   1.000
_cell.angle_alpha   90.00
_cell.angle_beta   90.00
_cell.angle_gamma   90.00
#
_symmetry.space_group_name_H-M   'P 1'
#
loop_
_entity.id
_entity.type
_entity.pdbx_description
1 polymer ?
#
loop_
_entity_poly.entity_id
_entity_poly.type
_entity_poly.pdbx_seq_one_letter_code
_entity_poly.pdbx_strand_id
1 'polypeptide(L)'
;MTNKEKFLALVSDDKPDTLLNNKKRIKDRSMLRESQQIALKVLLKLDEIGWTQKKLATEMSVSPQQITKIVSGKENLTIETQIKLQTILDIPILASYYENRITSNKAFKEPAWRNNC
;
A
#
# COMPACT_ATOMS: atom_id res chain seq x y z
N MET A 1 15.90 -51.42 4.28
CA MET A 1 15.43 -50.06 4.66
C MET A 1 13.98 -50.11 5.08
N THR A 2 13.69 -49.73 6.32
CA THR A 2 12.31 -49.63 6.84
C THR A 2 11.59 -48.43 6.21
N ASN A 3 10.26 -48.45 6.17
CA ASN A 3 9.48 -47.31 5.63
C ASN A 3 9.78 -45.99 6.39
N LYS A 4 10.15 -46.08 7.66
CA LYS A 4 10.58 -44.95 8.49
C LYS A 4 11.88 -44.31 7.96
N GLU A 5 12.85 -45.12 7.56
CA GLU A 5 14.13 -44.62 6.99
C GLU A 5 13.92 -43.95 5.63
N LYS A 6 13.07 -44.53 4.78
CA LYS A 6 12.72 -43.93 3.47
C LYS A 6 11.97 -42.60 3.64
N PHE A 7 11.12 -42.51 4.65
CA PHE A 7 10.39 -41.28 4.97
C PHE A 7 11.33 -40.18 5.47
N LEU A 8 12.24 -40.50 6.39
CA LEU A 8 13.22 -39.55 6.90
C LEU A 8 14.20 -39.06 5.81
N ALA A 9 14.52 -39.88 4.81
CA ALA A 9 15.34 -39.47 3.67
C ALA A 9 14.61 -38.51 2.69
N LEU A 10 13.27 -38.50 2.69
CA LEU A 10 12.44 -37.64 1.82
C LEU A 10 12.11 -36.30 2.47
N VAL A 11 12.13 -36.21 3.80
CA VAL A 11 11.85 -34.97 4.54
C VAL A 11 13.19 -34.30 4.83
N SER A 12 13.50 -33.23 4.10
CA SER A 12 14.66 -32.38 4.37
C SER A 12 14.58 -31.80 5.80
N ASP A 13 15.65 -31.89 6.59
CA ASP A 13 15.75 -31.31 7.94
C ASP A 13 15.66 -29.77 7.96
N ASP A 14 15.73 -29.13 6.80
CA ASP A 14 15.61 -27.68 6.68
C ASP A 14 14.17 -27.22 6.98
N LYS A 15 14.05 -26.32 7.95
CA LYS A 15 12.81 -25.58 8.23
C LYS A 15 12.25 -25.05 6.90
N PRO A 16 11.00 -25.38 6.53
CA PRO A 16 10.50 -25.03 5.20
C PRO A 16 10.39 -23.50 5.11
N ASP A 17 11.33 -22.90 4.38
CA ASP A 17 11.41 -21.47 4.09
C ASP A 17 10.08 -20.94 3.53
N THR A 18 9.32 -21.81 2.85
CA THR A 18 7.95 -21.57 2.37
C THR A 18 6.98 -21.12 3.46
N LEU A 19 7.01 -21.72 4.65
CA LEU A 19 6.12 -21.39 5.77
C LEU A 19 6.47 -20.02 6.36
N LEU A 20 7.76 -19.70 6.45
CA LEU A 20 8.24 -18.40 6.90
C LEU A 20 7.89 -17.29 5.90
N ASN A 21 8.10 -17.55 4.61
CA ASN A 21 7.79 -16.63 3.52
C ASN A 21 6.28 -16.37 3.41
N ASN A 22 5.44 -17.40 3.59
CA ASN A 22 3.99 -17.22 3.65
C ASN A 22 3.55 -16.35 4.84
N LYS A 23 4.13 -16.57 6.03
CA LYS A 23 3.84 -15.74 7.21
C LYS A 23 4.24 -14.27 7.01
N LYS A 24 5.40 -14.00 6.40
CA LYS A 24 5.83 -12.63 6.04
C LYS A 24 4.85 -11.96 5.07
N ARG A 25 4.46 -12.65 3.99
CA ARG A 25 3.49 -12.13 3.00
C ARG A 25 2.13 -11.78 3.61
N ILE A 26 1.68 -12.54 4.60
CA ILE A 26 0.42 -12.25 5.30
C ILE A 26 0.59 -11.03 6.22
N LYS A 27 1.69 -10.98 6.98
CA LYS A 27 1.98 -9.88 7.92
C LYS A 27 2.11 -8.53 7.22
N ASP A 28 2.76 -8.49 6.05
CA ASP A 28 3.08 -7.24 5.37
C ASP A 28 1.94 -6.75 4.45
N ARG A 29 0.86 -7.51 4.32
CA ARG A 29 -0.23 -7.20 3.39
C ARG A 29 -0.94 -5.88 3.71
N SER A 30 -1.18 -5.60 4.99
CA SER A 30 -1.82 -4.34 5.42
C SER A 30 -0.94 -3.14 5.09
N MET A 31 0.34 -3.21 5.46
CA MET A 31 1.34 -2.19 5.19
C MET A 31 1.49 -1.94 3.69
N LEU A 32 1.65 -2.99 2.88
CA LEU A 32 1.76 -2.89 1.43
C LEU A 32 0.51 -2.25 0.82
N ARG A 33 -0.69 -2.62 1.31
CA ARG A 33 -1.94 -2.04 0.85
C ARG A 33 -1.99 -0.54 1.15
N GLU A 34 -1.62 -0.11 2.34
CA GLU A 34 -1.57 1.31 2.70
C GLU A 34 -0.58 2.08 1.81
N SER A 35 0.64 1.57 1.61
CA SER A 35 1.61 2.22 0.71
C SER A 35 1.11 2.33 -0.73
N GLN A 36 0.42 1.31 -1.25
CA GLN A 36 -0.21 1.37 -2.57
C GLN A 36 -1.34 2.38 -2.64
N GLN A 37 -2.15 2.50 -1.59
CA GLN A 37 -3.22 3.51 -1.52
C GLN A 37 -2.64 4.93 -1.54
N ILE A 38 -1.58 5.17 -0.78
CA ILE A 38 -0.87 6.46 -0.79
C ILE A 38 -0.30 6.75 -2.19
N ALA A 39 0.37 5.77 -2.80
CA ALA A 39 0.90 5.91 -4.15
C ALA A 39 -0.19 6.28 -5.17
N LEU A 40 -1.34 5.61 -5.10
CA LEU A 40 -2.47 5.90 -5.98
C LEU A 40 -3.02 7.31 -5.77
N LYS A 41 -3.21 7.74 -4.51
CA LYS A 41 -3.66 9.11 -4.19
C LYS A 41 -2.71 10.17 -4.75
N VAL A 42 -1.41 9.96 -4.59
CA VAL A 42 -0.38 10.86 -5.13
C VAL A 42 -0.48 10.91 -6.65
N LEU A 43 -0.53 9.76 -7.34
CA LEU A 43 -0.59 9.71 -8.80
C LEU A 43 -1.86 10.37 -9.35
N LEU A 44 -3.02 10.10 -8.73
CA LEU A 44 -4.28 10.74 -9.12
C LEU A 44 -4.22 12.25 -8.93
N LYS A 45 -3.66 12.73 -7.81
CA LYS A 45 -3.54 14.17 -7.58
C LYS A 45 -2.59 14.82 -8.57
N LEU A 46 -1.47 14.17 -8.89
CA LEU A 46 -0.52 14.65 -9.89
C LEU A 46 -1.18 14.77 -11.28
N ASP A 47 -2.00 13.80 -11.65
CA ASP A 47 -2.78 13.84 -12.90
C ASP A 47 -3.79 14.99 -12.90
N GLU A 48 -4.54 15.16 -11.81
CA GLU A 48 -5.53 16.24 -11.63
C GLU A 48 -4.92 17.65 -11.79
N ILE A 49 -3.72 17.88 -11.23
CA ILE A 49 -3.03 19.18 -11.29
C ILE A 49 -2.07 19.29 -12.47
N GLY A 50 -1.94 18.25 -13.30
CA GLY A 50 -1.02 18.20 -14.44
C GLY A 50 0.47 18.24 -14.08
N TRP A 51 0.85 17.75 -12.89
CA TRP A 51 2.23 17.72 -12.44
C TRP A 51 2.94 16.42 -12.79
N THR A 52 4.21 16.53 -13.16
CA THR A 52 5.07 15.35 -13.33
C THR A 52 5.70 14.94 -11.98
N GLN A 53 6.11 13.67 -11.85
CA GLN A 53 6.86 13.20 -10.68
C GLN A 53 8.17 13.96 -10.47
N LYS A 54 8.81 14.43 -11.55
CA LYS A 54 10.01 15.28 -11.47
C LYS A 54 9.69 16.62 -10.81
N LYS A 55 8.57 17.24 -11.19
CA LYS A 55 8.12 18.49 -10.56
C LYS A 55 7.84 18.28 -9.08
N LEU A 56 7.15 17.20 -8.71
CA LEU A 56 6.94 16.86 -7.29
C LEU A 56 8.25 16.70 -6.53
N ALA A 57 9.27 16.07 -7.14
CA ALA A 57 10.59 15.94 -6.53
C ALA A 57 11.23 17.31 -6.23
N THR A 58 11.12 18.25 -7.17
CA THR A 58 11.58 19.64 -7.00
C THR A 58 10.83 20.35 -5.87
N GLU A 59 9.50 20.29 -5.86
CA GLU A 59 8.68 20.94 -4.82
C GLU A 59 8.92 20.36 -3.42
N MET A 60 9.16 19.05 -3.33
CA MET A 60 9.52 18.38 -2.09
C MET A 60 11.00 18.58 -1.68
N SER A 61 11.83 19.14 -2.55
CA SER A 61 13.30 19.21 -2.39
C SER A 61 13.93 17.83 -2.11
N VAL A 62 13.47 16.80 -2.82
CA VAL A 62 13.98 15.42 -2.70
C VAL A 62 14.46 14.89 -4.05
N SER A 63 15.20 13.77 -4.00
CA SER A 63 15.64 13.09 -5.22
C SER A 63 14.45 12.51 -6.02
N PRO A 64 14.48 12.53 -7.36
CA PRO A 64 13.46 11.87 -8.17
C PRO A 64 13.31 10.37 -7.85
N GLN A 65 14.39 9.70 -7.47
CA GLN A 65 14.40 8.31 -7.04
C GLN A 65 13.52 8.07 -5.81
N GLN A 66 13.50 9.02 -4.87
CA GLN A 66 12.63 8.96 -3.70
C GLN A 66 11.15 9.06 -4.09
N ILE A 67 10.82 9.92 -5.06
CA ILE A 67 9.46 9.98 -5.60
C ILE A 67 9.10 8.68 -6.31
N THR A 68 9.99 8.10 -7.11
CA THR A 68 9.78 6.80 -7.77
C THR A 68 9.49 5.69 -6.74
N LYS A 69 10.19 5.70 -5.61
CA LYS A 69 9.96 4.75 -4.50
C LYS A 69 8.58 4.95 -3.87
N ILE A 70 8.19 6.20 -3.61
CA ILE A 70 6.86 6.54 -3.07
C ILE A 70 5.75 6.02 -3.99
N VAL A 71 5.79 6.39 -5.27
CA VAL A 71 4.74 6.02 -6.24
C VAL A 71 4.77 4.53 -6.61
N SER A 72 5.85 3.80 -6.31
CA SER A 72 5.88 2.35 -6.48
C SER A 72 4.94 1.62 -5.50
N GLY A 73 4.62 2.25 -4.36
CA GLY A 73 3.77 1.67 -3.31
C GLY A 73 4.35 0.44 -2.62
N LYS A 74 5.66 0.17 -2.78
CA LYS A 74 6.33 -1.03 -2.23
C LYS A 74 7.14 -0.76 -0.97
N GLU A 75 7.37 0.51 -0.64
CA GLU A 75 8.22 0.91 0.48
C GLU A 75 7.41 1.49 1.63
N ASN A 76 7.98 1.40 2.83
CA ASN A 76 7.45 2.06 4.01
C ASN A 76 7.88 3.53 4.03
N LEU A 77 6.90 4.43 4.06
CA LEU A 77 7.14 5.87 4.07
C LEU A 77 7.30 6.38 5.49
N THR A 78 8.31 7.21 5.71
CA THR A 78 8.45 7.91 7.00
C THR A 78 7.27 8.86 7.22
N ILE A 79 6.90 9.07 8.48
CA ILE A 79 5.83 10.00 8.86
C ILE A 79 6.12 11.40 8.31
N GLU A 80 7.38 11.85 8.36
CA GLU A 80 7.81 13.12 7.78
C GLU A 80 7.51 13.21 6.28
N THR A 81 7.79 12.15 5.52
CA THR A 81 7.50 12.10 4.07
C THR A 81 6.00 12.19 3.81
N GLN A 82 5.20 11.50 4.62
CA GLN A 82 3.74 11.53 4.51
C GLN A 82 3.18 12.93 4.78
N ILE A 83 3.69 13.63 5.80
CA ILE A 83 3.29 15.01 6.11
C ILE A 83 3.67 15.94 4.97
N LYS A 84 4.92 15.87 4.46
CA LYS A 84 5.36 16.72 3.33
C LYS A 84 4.49 16.53 2.09
N LEU A 85 4.23 15.27 1.72
CA LEU A 85 3.36 14.95 0.58
C LEU A 85 1.95 15.51 0.77
N GLN A 86 1.36 15.29 1.94
CA GLN A 86 0.02 15.78 2.28
C GLN A 86 -0.06 17.31 2.17
N THR A 87 0.92 18.03 2.69
CA THR A 87 0.93 19.50 2.65
C THR A 87 1.16 20.05 1.25
N ILE A 88 2.06 19.45 0.47
CA ILE A 88 2.41 19.95 -0.89
C ILE A 88 1.30 19.65 -1.89
N LEU A 89 0.72 18.46 -1.83
CA LEU A 89 -0.32 18.03 -2.77
C LEU A 89 -1.74 18.34 -2.29
N ASP A 90 -1.88 18.84 -1.06
CA ASP A 90 -3.15 19.06 -0.38
C ASP A 90 -4.08 17.83 -0.44
N ILE A 91 -3.52 16.68 -0.05
CA ILE A 91 -4.24 15.40 -0.03
C ILE A 91 -4.19 14.74 1.35
N PRO A 92 -5.30 14.14 1.80
CA PRO A 92 -5.30 13.47 3.08
C PRO A 92 -4.61 12.11 2.99
N ILE A 93 -3.40 12.01 3.55
CA ILE A 93 -2.63 10.76 3.64
C ILE A 93 -2.90 10.10 4.99
N LEU A 94 -2.74 10.86 6.09
CA LEU A 94 -2.87 10.33 7.45
C LEU A 94 -4.32 10.08 7.89
N ALA A 95 -5.30 10.61 7.15
CA ALA A 95 -6.72 10.42 7.42
C ALA A 95 -7.37 9.29 6.59
N SER A 96 -6.58 8.54 5.80
CA SER A 96 -7.07 7.50 4.87
C SER A 96 -8.00 6.47 5.54
N TYR A 97 -7.69 6.06 6.78
CA TYR A 97 -8.49 5.09 7.52
C TYR A 97 -9.91 5.58 7.81
N TYR A 98 -10.08 6.88 8.12
CA TYR A 98 -11.40 7.45 8.40
C TYR A 98 -12.19 7.66 7.13
N GLU A 99 -11.56 8.11 6.04
CA GLU A 99 -12.20 8.22 4.72
C GLU A 99 -12.79 6.90 4.27
N ASN A 100 -12.01 5.83 4.33
CA ASN A 100 -12.45 4.49 3.91
C ASN A 100 -13.64 3.99 4.73
N ARG A 101 -13.70 4.34 6.02
CA ARG A 101 -14.87 3.99 6.86
C ARG A 101 -16.09 4.84 6.54
N ILE A 102 -15.90 6.13 6.26
CA ILE A 102 -17.02 7.02 5.87
C ILE A 102 -17.60 6.60 4.52
N THR A 103 -16.76 6.30 3.52
CA THR A 103 -17.21 5.86 2.19
C THR A 103 -17.94 4.52 2.27
N SER A 104 -17.39 3.56 3.02
CA SER A 104 -18.04 2.26 3.26
C SER A 104 -19.40 2.41 3.95
N ASN A 105 -19.53 3.35 4.88
CA ASN A 105 -20.78 3.60 5.60
C ASN A 105 -21.83 4.34 4.74
N LYS A 106 -21.40 5.23 3.83
CA LYS A 106 -22.30 5.89 2.86
C LYS A 106 -22.90 4.89 1.86
N ALA A 107 -22.09 3.95 1.36
CA ALA A 107 -22.54 2.92 0.42
C ALA A 107 -23.66 2.02 0.97
N PHE A 108 -23.80 1.90 2.30
CA PHE A 108 -24.89 1.16 2.93
C PHE A 108 -26.19 1.97 3.08
N LYS A 109 -26.12 3.31 3.03
CA LYS A 109 -27.27 4.19 3.31
C LYS A 109 -28.05 4.67 2.08
N GLU A 110 -27.50 4.54 0.87
CA GLU A 110 -28.18 4.88 -0.38
C GLU A 110 -28.41 3.65 -1.25
N PRO A 111 -29.58 2.98 -1.13
CA PRO A 111 -29.99 2.01 -2.12
C PRO A 111 -30.32 2.71 -3.44
N ALA A 112 -29.73 2.21 -4.53
CA ALA A 112 -29.91 2.74 -5.89
C ALA A 112 -31.37 2.76 -6.40
N TRP A 113 -32.30 2.14 -5.68
CA TRP A 113 -33.73 2.11 -6.02
C TRP A 113 -34.55 3.29 -5.48
N ARG A 114 -33.97 4.22 -4.70
CA ARG A 114 -34.73 5.33 -4.07
C ARG A 114 -34.97 6.57 -4.95
N ASN A 115 -34.41 6.66 -6.15
CA ASN A 115 -34.58 7.83 -7.03
C ASN A 115 -35.46 7.58 -8.27
N ASN A 116 -36.24 6.49 -8.28
CA ASN A 116 -37.30 6.25 -9.27
C ASN A 116 -38.67 6.29 -8.59
N CYS A 117 -39.06 7.47 -8.11
CA CYS A 117 -40.45 7.83 -7.81
C CYS A 117 -40.71 9.24 -8.34
#